data_AF-A0A814RDQ9-F1
#
_entry.id   AF-A0A814RDQ9-F1
#
_cell.length_a   1.000
_cell.length_b   1.000
_cell.length_c   1.000
_cell.angle_alpha   90.00
_cell.angle_beta   90.00
_cell.angle_gamma   90.00
#
_symmetry.space_group_name_H-M   'P 1'
#
loop_
_entity.id
_entity.type
_entity.pdbx_description
1 polymer ?
#
loop_
_entity_poly.entity_id
_entity_poly.type
_entity_poly.pdbx_seq_one_letter_code
_entity_poly.pdbx_strand_id
1 'polypeptide(L)'
;MASLTLSDGALNLIPLPEQAKASLIHLRRQTTPPLPTSSFFDVPDAYSTTTTGAHFLFSDTVVRKKRVIFFATDEQLRMLFSAKTIMIDGTFSACVPQFDQVFSLHCVKYGYNFPCVIGLLPGRTATIYKHVFEVLDAAAKSLNYKFNPNKVMFDFERALIKTIASYFPNTQHSGCFFHYTQCLYRHIQSLGLSTFYNNNEEMRLSCRHVMALPLLPVEDVQPAFETLIEEVPVELQPFFEYFEDWWMKKVPFCLWNVSNLKVKTNNNVECKA
;
A
#
# COMPACT_ATOMS: atom_id res chain seq x y z
N MET A 1 -22.19 20.52 22.81
CA MET A 1 -21.73 20.93 21.46
C MET A 1 -22.96 21.39 20.69
N ALA A 2 -23.00 22.66 20.26
CA ALA A 2 -24.12 23.16 19.46
C ALA A 2 -24.06 22.50 18.07
N SER A 3 -25.06 21.68 17.76
CA SER A 3 -25.28 21.16 16.41
C SER A 3 -25.69 22.33 15.53
N LEU A 4 -24.81 22.77 14.63
CA LEU A 4 -25.18 23.68 13.54
C LEU A 4 -26.07 22.93 12.56
N THR A 5 -27.38 22.98 12.78
CA THR A 5 -28.38 22.55 11.80
C THR A 5 -28.49 23.63 10.73
N LEU A 6 -27.87 23.39 9.58
CA LEU A 6 -28.04 24.20 8.38
C LEU A 6 -29.47 24.08 7.87
N SER A 7 -30.03 25.15 7.31
CA SER A 7 -31.35 25.11 6.66
C SER A 7 -31.27 24.34 5.34
N ASP A 8 -32.39 23.78 4.88
CA ASP A 8 -32.47 23.06 3.60
C ASP A 8 -32.01 23.93 2.41
N GLY A 9 -32.29 25.23 2.48
CA GLY A 9 -31.80 26.20 1.49
C GLY A 9 -30.28 26.36 1.51
N ALA A 10 -29.65 26.32 2.69
CA ALA A 10 -28.19 26.37 2.82
C ALA A 10 -27.54 25.04 2.40
N LEU A 11 -28.15 23.89 2.71
CA LEU A 11 -27.68 22.58 2.25
C LEU A 11 -27.70 22.46 0.71
N ASN A 12 -28.70 23.04 0.05
CA ASN A 12 -28.78 23.06 -1.42
C ASN A 12 -27.76 23.98 -2.10
N LEU A 13 -27.13 24.91 -1.36
CA LEU A 13 -26.07 25.79 -1.88
C LEU A 13 -24.67 25.21 -1.67
N ILE A 14 -24.54 24.18 -0.84
CA ILE A 14 -23.26 23.50 -0.62
C ILE A 14 -23.06 22.52 -1.78
N PRO A 15 -21.97 22.64 -2.56
CA PRO A 15 -21.70 21.70 -3.62
C PRO A 15 -21.57 20.30 -3.03
N LEU A 16 -22.16 19.31 -3.72
CA LEU A 16 -21.95 17.91 -3.36
C LEU A 16 -20.44 17.62 -3.36
N PRO A 17 -19.92 16.73 -2.49
CA PRO A 17 -18.50 16.40 -2.45
C PRO A 17 -17.91 16.05 -3.83
N GLU A 18 -18.67 15.35 -4.67
CA GLU A 18 -18.27 15.03 -6.05
C GLU A 18 -18.14 16.27 -6.95
N GLN A 19 -19.05 17.24 -6.81
CA GLN A 19 -18.99 18.51 -7.56
C GLN A 19 -17.80 19.35 -7.10
N ALA A 20 -17.56 19.42 -5.78
CA ALA A 20 -16.37 20.08 -5.24
C ALA A 20 -15.08 19.41 -5.72
N LYS A 21 -15.02 18.07 -5.74
CA LYS A 21 -13.90 17.29 -6.29
C LYS A 21 -13.67 17.62 -7.76
N ALA A 22 -14.72 17.63 -8.58
CA ALA A 22 -14.64 17.95 -10.01
C ALA A 22 -14.14 19.38 -10.26
N SER A 23 -14.65 20.38 -9.52
CA SER A 23 -14.20 21.76 -9.59
C SER A 23 -12.73 21.93 -9.21
N LEU A 24 -12.27 21.25 -8.15
CA LEU A 24 -10.86 21.26 -7.74
C LEU A 24 -9.96 20.61 -8.78
N ILE A 25 -10.37 19.49 -9.37
CA ILE A 25 -9.64 18.84 -10.47
C ILE A 25 -9.55 19.77 -11.67
N HIS A 26 -10.65 20.45 -12.02
CA HIS A 26 -10.66 21.40 -13.13
C HIS A 26 -9.69 22.56 -12.91
N LEU A 27 -9.70 23.17 -11.71
CA LEU A 27 -8.79 24.24 -11.35
C LEU A 27 -7.32 23.78 -11.36
N ARG A 28 -7.04 22.57 -10.85
CA ARG A 28 -5.70 21.97 -10.92
C ARG A 28 -5.24 21.77 -12.36
N ARG A 29 -6.11 21.28 -13.25
CA ARG A 29 -5.78 21.06 -14.66
C ARG A 29 -5.36 22.34 -15.41
N GLN A 30 -5.85 23.51 -14.99
CA GLN A 30 -5.45 24.79 -15.61
C GLN A 30 -3.98 25.13 -15.37
N THR A 31 -3.38 24.62 -14.29
CA THR A 31 -1.97 24.87 -13.91
C THR A 31 -1.08 23.63 -14.04
N THR A 32 -1.68 22.46 -14.27
CA THR A 32 -0.94 21.20 -14.45
C THR A 32 -0.40 21.12 -15.88
N PRO A 33 0.91 20.90 -16.08
CA PRO A 33 1.48 20.73 -17.41
C PRO A 33 0.89 19.49 -18.12
N PRO A 34 0.92 19.46 -19.47
CA PRO A 34 0.47 18.30 -20.22
C PRO A 34 1.27 17.06 -19.81
N LEU A 35 0.62 15.90 -19.83
CA LEU A 35 1.29 14.64 -19.53
C LEU A 35 2.40 14.38 -20.55
N PRO A 36 3.61 13.99 -20.10
CA PRO A 36 4.72 13.71 -21.00
C PRO A 36 4.42 12.48 -21.87
N THR A 37 4.97 12.40 -23.08
CA THR A 37 4.76 11.26 -23.99
C THR A 37 5.68 10.07 -23.70
N SER A 38 6.77 10.30 -22.97
CA SER A 38 7.79 9.32 -22.61
C SER A 38 8.13 9.45 -21.14
N SER A 39 8.70 8.40 -20.54
CA SER A 39 9.26 8.45 -19.19
C SER A 39 10.55 9.27 -19.10
N PHE A 40 11.20 9.59 -20.22
CA PHE A 40 12.41 10.41 -20.31
C PHE A 40 12.11 11.89 -20.57
N PHE A 41 11.32 12.50 -19.69
CA PHE A 41 11.05 13.94 -19.70
C PHE A 41 11.94 14.69 -18.69
N ASP A 42 12.24 15.96 -18.92
CA ASP A 42 12.95 16.74 -17.91
C ASP A 42 12.02 17.05 -16.73
N VAL A 43 12.44 16.72 -15.51
CA VAL A 43 11.66 17.06 -14.31
C VAL A 43 11.81 18.56 -14.07
N PRO A 44 10.72 19.35 -14.10
CA PRO A 44 10.82 20.80 -13.90
C PRO A 44 11.37 21.14 -12.51
N ASP A 45 12.14 22.23 -12.40
CA ASP A 45 12.76 22.66 -11.14
C ASP A 45 11.76 22.90 -10.00
N ALA A 46 10.54 23.31 -10.36
CA ALA A 46 9.44 23.48 -9.41
C ALA A 46 9.05 22.17 -8.68
N TYR A 47 9.41 21.00 -9.22
CA TYR A 47 9.18 19.68 -8.62
C TYR A 47 10.47 19.04 -8.08
N SER A 48 11.65 19.64 -8.32
CA SER A 48 12.92 19.15 -7.79
C SER A 48 13.25 19.74 -6.42
N THR A 49 12.53 20.78 -6.00
CA THR A 49 12.70 21.47 -4.72
C THR A 49 11.38 21.60 -3.95
N THR A 50 11.45 21.65 -2.63
CA THR A 50 10.29 21.95 -1.78
C THR A 50 9.95 23.45 -1.80
N THR A 51 8.78 23.82 -1.27
CA THR A 51 8.41 25.23 -1.06
C THR A 51 9.35 25.98 -0.11
N THR A 52 10.13 25.25 0.70
CA THR A 52 11.17 25.79 1.60
C THR A 52 12.55 25.80 0.95
N GLY A 53 12.68 25.43 -0.33
CA GLY A 53 13.93 25.40 -1.08
C GLY A 53 14.83 24.18 -0.81
N ALA A 54 14.33 23.17 -0.09
CA ALA A 54 15.09 21.95 0.13
C ALA A 54 15.10 21.08 -1.14
N HIS A 55 16.21 20.40 -1.40
CA HIS A 55 16.29 19.42 -2.48
C HIS A 55 15.32 18.26 -2.25
N PHE A 56 14.54 17.91 -3.26
CA PHE A 56 13.47 16.91 -3.18
C PHE A 56 13.60 15.79 -4.21
N LEU A 57 14.09 16.06 -5.43
CA LEU A 57 14.39 15.02 -6.42
C LEU A 57 15.68 14.27 -6.03
N PHE A 58 15.58 13.34 -5.08
CA PHE A 58 16.78 12.73 -4.50
C PHE A 58 17.51 11.75 -5.43
N SER A 59 16.80 11.14 -6.39
CA SER A 59 17.43 10.22 -7.35
C SER A 59 16.65 10.16 -8.67
N ASP A 60 17.39 10.15 -9.77
CA ASP A 60 16.88 9.94 -11.12
C ASP A 60 17.86 9.06 -11.90
N THR A 61 17.47 7.82 -12.17
CA THR A 61 18.38 6.78 -12.67
C THR A 61 17.70 5.92 -13.73
N VAL A 62 18.47 5.09 -14.43
CA VAL A 62 17.97 4.21 -15.47
C VAL A 62 18.37 2.77 -15.18
N VAL A 63 17.37 1.88 -15.12
CA VAL A 63 17.55 0.43 -14.93
C VAL A 63 16.99 -0.29 -16.14
N ARG A 64 17.83 -1.08 -16.82
CA ARG A 64 17.43 -1.83 -18.03
C ARG A 64 16.71 -0.96 -19.07
N LYS A 65 17.26 0.24 -19.34
CA LYS A 65 16.69 1.25 -20.26
C LYS A 65 15.33 1.83 -19.85
N LYS A 66 14.90 1.61 -18.60
CA LYS A 66 13.69 2.23 -18.05
C LYS A 66 14.07 3.16 -16.89
N ARG A 67 13.49 4.35 -16.86
CA ARG A 67 13.79 5.37 -15.84
C ARG A 67 13.14 5.02 -14.50
N VAL A 68 13.82 5.35 -13.41
CA VAL A 68 13.35 5.26 -12.02
C VAL A 68 13.62 6.60 -11.37
N ILE A 69 12.57 7.26 -10.89
CA ILE A 69 12.64 8.59 -10.27
C ILE A 69 12.19 8.51 -8.82
N PHE A 70 12.81 9.30 -7.97
CA PHE A 70 12.73 9.17 -6.53
C PHE A 70 12.75 10.55 -5.88
N PHE A 71 11.75 10.79 -5.02
CA PHE A 71 11.50 12.05 -4.36
C PHE A 71 11.48 11.89 -2.85
N ALA A 72 12.32 12.66 -2.16
CA ALA A 72 12.47 12.73 -0.72
C ALA A 72 13.44 13.88 -0.37
N THR A 73 13.23 14.52 0.77
CA THR A 73 14.24 15.39 1.37
C THR A 73 15.20 14.58 2.26
N ASP A 74 16.37 15.14 2.55
CA ASP A 74 17.30 14.57 3.54
C ASP A 74 16.62 14.34 4.90
N GLU A 75 15.72 15.24 5.32
CA GLU A 75 14.99 15.08 6.58
C GLU A 75 14.06 13.86 6.55
N GLN A 76 13.33 13.67 5.45
CA GLN A 76 12.48 12.50 5.25
C GLN A 76 13.29 11.20 5.22
N LEU A 77 14.45 11.21 4.55
CA LEU A 77 15.37 10.08 4.50
C LEU A 77 15.94 9.74 5.89
N ARG A 78 16.40 10.74 6.66
CA ARG A 78 16.85 10.54 8.04
C ARG A 78 15.74 9.96 8.91
N MET A 79 14.51 10.46 8.74
CA MET A 79 13.35 9.94 9.45
C MET A 79 13.10 8.47 9.09
N LEU A 80 13.12 8.11 7.81
CA LEU A 80 12.98 6.73 7.32
C LEU A 80 14.06 5.81 7.90
N PHE A 81 15.33 6.20 7.78
CA PHE A 81 16.45 5.36 8.21
C PHE A 81 16.54 5.19 9.73
N SER A 82 16.02 6.15 10.50
CA SER A 82 15.93 6.06 11.96
C SER A 82 14.75 5.23 12.47
N ALA A 83 13.81 4.86 11.59
CA ALA A 83 12.56 4.25 12.00
C ALA A 83 12.71 2.75 12.30
N LYS A 84 12.04 2.30 13.36
CA LYS A 84 11.97 0.88 13.71
C LYS A 84 10.97 0.10 12.86
N THR A 85 9.95 0.79 12.35
CA THR A 85 8.91 0.19 11.51
C THR A 85 8.77 1.01 10.25
N ILE A 86 8.87 0.34 9.11
CA ILE A 86 8.59 0.95 7.81
C ILE A 86 7.44 0.22 7.12
N MET A 87 6.75 0.94 6.26
CA MET A 87 5.66 0.43 5.42
C MET A 87 6.00 0.73 3.97
N ILE A 88 5.70 -0.24 3.10
CA ILE A 88 5.95 -0.16 1.67
C ILE A 88 4.62 -0.36 0.96
N ASP A 89 4.33 0.49 -0.01
CA ASP A 89 3.10 0.41 -0.80
C ASP A 89 3.34 0.78 -2.26
N GLY A 90 2.69 0.05 -3.17
CA GLY A 90 2.64 0.33 -4.59
C GLY A 90 1.22 0.73 -5.01
N THR A 91 1.03 1.99 -5.40
CA THR A 91 -0.25 2.47 -5.92
C THR A 91 -0.23 2.50 -7.46
N PHE A 92 -1.24 1.88 -8.08
CA PHE A 92 -1.33 1.75 -9.55
C PHE A 92 -2.32 2.72 -10.19
N SER A 93 -3.47 2.97 -9.55
CA SER A 93 -4.55 3.82 -10.08
C SER A 93 -4.15 5.29 -10.24
N ALA A 94 -3.22 5.74 -9.41
CA ALA A 94 -2.65 7.10 -9.45
C ALA A 94 -1.43 7.21 -10.36
N CYS A 95 -0.98 6.11 -10.99
CA CYS A 95 0.23 6.11 -11.79
C CYS A 95 -0.03 6.70 -13.18
N VAL A 96 0.91 7.52 -13.63
CA VAL A 96 0.88 8.08 -14.99
C VAL A 96 1.28 7.00 -16.01
N PRO A 97 0.78 7.04 -17.26
CA PRO A 97 1.01 5.97 -18.25
C PRO A 97 2.48 5.64 -18.55
N GLN A 98 3.41 6.51 -18.20
CA GLN A 98 4.84 6.38 -18.46
C GLN A 98 5.54 5.49 -17.43
N PHE A 99 4.90 5.20 -16.30
CA PHE A 99 5.39 4.34 -15.23
C PHE A 99 4.34 3.28 -14.89
N ASP A 100 4.79 2.17 -14.29
CA ASP A 100 3.89 1.06 -13.95
C ASP A 100 3.32 1.20 -12.54
N GLN A 101 4.01 1.92 -11.64
CA GLN A 101 3.56 2.14 -10.27
C GLN A 101 4.15 3.40 -9.63
N VAL A 102 3.38 3.98 -8.72
CA VAL A 102 3.88 4.90 -7.69
C VAL A 102 4.23 4.08 -6.47
N PHE A 103 5.51 3.97 -6.18
CA PHE A 103 6.03 3.29 -5.01
C PHE A 103 6.17 4.29 -3.86
N SER A 104 5.83 3.90 -2.64
CA SER A 104 6.00 4.76 -1.48
C SER A 104 6.59 4.01 -0.30
N LEU A 105 7.51 4.67 0.40
CA LEU A 105 8.03 4.23 1.68
C LEU A 105 7.59 5.19 2.76
N HIS A 106 7.02 4.62 3.80
CA HIS A 106 6.56 5.35 4.94
C HIS A 106 7.24 4.82 6.19
N CYS A 107 7.40 5.69 7.17
CA CYS A 107 7.87 5.29 8.48
C CYS A 107 6.75 5.46 9.51
N VAL A 108 6.77 4.61 10.53
CA VAL A 108 5.90 4.76 11.69
C VAL A 108 6.71 5.38 12.82
N LYS A 109 6.34 6.60 13.21
CA LYS A 109 6.98 7.32 14.33
C LYS A 109 5.89 7.97 15.19
N TYR A 110 6.03 7.85 16.51
CA TYR A 110 5.06 8.39 17.47
C TYR A 110 3.60 7.91 17.26
N GLY A 111 3.41 6.72 16.68
CA GLY A 111 2.08 6.18 16.35
C GLY A 111 1.47 6.75 15.06
N TYR A 112 2.16 7.68 14.38
CA TYR A 112 1.76 8.24 13.11
C TYR A 112 2.56 7.66 11.96
N ASN A 113 1.95 7.68 10.78
CA ASN A 113 2.56 7.25 9.54
C ASN A 113 3.02 8.48 8.74
N PHE A 114 4.26 8.48 8.27
CA PHE A 114 4.82 9.59 7.50
C PHE A 114 5.35 9.12 6.15
N PRO A 115 4.88 9.67 5.02
CA PRO A 115 5.48 9.42 3.72
C PRO A 115 6.88 10.02 3.69
N CYS A 116 7.87 9.17 3.46
CA CYS A 116 9.27 9.56 3.45
C CYS A 116 9.84 9.57 2.04
N VAL A 117 9.50 8.57 1.24
CA VAL A 117 9.98 8.44 -0.13
C VAL A 117 8.82 8.14 -1.05
N ILE A 118 8.77 8.86 -2.18
CA ILE A 118 7.87 8.56 -3.30
C ILE A 118 8.73 8.24 -4.51
N GLY A 119 8.43 7.15 -5.19
CA GLY A 119 9.15 6.68 -6.36
C GLY A 119 8.22 6.43 -7.55
N LEU A 120 8.68 6.76 -8.75
CA LEU A 120 8.04 6.39 -10.01
C LEU A 120 8.82 5.22 -10.59
N LEU A 121 8.21 4.03 -10.59
CA LEU A 121 8.88 2.79 -11.00
C LEU A 121 8.30 2.27 -12.31
N PRO A 122 9.16 1.75 -13.21
CA PRO A 122 8.73 1.29 -14.54
C PRO A 122 8.44 -0.22 -14.57
N GLY A 123 8.21 -0.81 -13.41
CA GLY A 123 7.89 -2.23 -13.25
C GLY A 123 7.95 -2.73 -11.81
N ARG A 124 7.49 -3.97 -11.65
CA ARG A 124 7.31 -4.72 -10.39
C ARG A 124 8.21 -5.95 -10.32
N THR A 125 9.42 -5.83 -10.84
CA THR A 125 10.35 -6.96 -10.91
C THR A 125 11.33 -6.91 -9.75
N ALA A 126 11.84 -8.07 -9.34
CA ALA A 126 12.89 -8.14 -8.33
C ALA A 126 14.12 -7.28 -8.70
N THR A 127 14.41 -7.11 -9.99
CA THR A 127 15.49 -6.21 -10.45
C THR A 127 15.19 -4.74 -10.12
N ILE A 128 13.96 -4.28 -10.34
CA ILE A 128 13.58 -2.90 -10.01
C ILE A 128 13.61 -2.69 -8.50
N TYR A 129 13.02 -3.60 -7.70
CA TYR A 129 13.06 -3.46 -6.25
C TYR A 129 14.47 -3.54 -5.68
N LYS A 130 15.33 -4.39 -6.24
CA LYS A 130 16.74 -4.44 -5.83
C LYS A 130 17.39 -3.07 -6.02
N HIS A 131 17.17 -2.44 -7.18
CA HIS A 131 17.68 -1.10 -7.47
C HIS A 131 17.13 -0.04 -6.50
N VAL A 132 15.84 -0.13 -6.12
CA VAL A 132 15.26 0.76 -5.10
C VAL A 132 16.08 0.73 -3.81
N PHE A 133 16.37 -0.46 -3.29
CA PHE A 133 17.13 -0.60 -2.06
C PHE A 133 18.63 -0.25 -2.23
N GLU A 134 19.24 -0.48 -3.40
CA GLU A 134 20.60 -0.02 -3.70
C GLU A 134 20.70 1.53 -3.64
N VAL A 135 19.69 2.22 -4.19
CA VAL A 135 19.58 3.69 -4.14
C VAL A 135 19.40 4.18 -2.69
N LEU A 136 18.56 3.52 -1.90
CA LEU A 136 18.34 3.87 -0.49
C LEU A 136 19.58 3.61 0.37
N ASP A 137 20.33 2.54 0.11
CA ASP A 137 21.58 2.24 0.81
C ASP A 137 22.65 3.30 0.52
N ALA A 138 22.73 3.76 -0.73
CA ALA A 138 23.64 4.85 -1.10
C ALA A 138 23.27 6.15 -0.37
N ALA A 139 21.97 6.48 -0.30
CA ALA A 139 21.47 7.64 0.44
C ALA A 139 21.68 7.51 1.97
N ALA A 140 21.50 6.32 2.54
CA ALA A 140 21.77 6.09 3.95
C ALA A 140 23.26 6.30 4.27
N LYS A 141 24.15 5.80 3.41
CA LYS A 141 25.60 6.00 3.55
C LYS A 141 26.00 7.47 3.45
N SER A 142 25.49 8.21 2.47
CA SER A 142 25.82 9.64 2.31
C SER A 142 25.36 10.48 3.50
N LEU A 143 24.27 10.08 4.16
CA LEU A 143 23.74 10.75 5.35
C LEU A 143 24.33 10.21 6.68
N ASN A 144 25.26 9.25 6.64
CA ASN A 144 25.81 8.55 7.81
C ASN A 144 24.77 7.83 8.68
N TYR A 145 23.75 7.23 8.04
CA TYR A 145 22.75 6.37 8.67
C TYR A 145 22.97 4.89 8.33
N LYS A 146 22.42 4.02 9.17
CA LYS A 146 22.22 2.60 8.87
C LYS A 146 20.74 2.34 8.66
N PHE A 147 20.36 1.88 7.48
CA PHE A 147 18.98 1.50 7.22
C PHE A 147 18.73 0.08 7.73
N ASN A 148 18.19 -0.05 8.95
CA ASN A 148 17.96 -1.35 9.58
C ASN A 148 16.67 -1.34 10.41
N PRO A 149 15.49 -1.45 9.77
CA PRO A 149 14.22 -1.49 10.47
C PRO A 149 14.04 -2.81 11.24
N ASN A 150 13.33 -2.76 12.36
CA ASN A 150 12.94 -3.94 13.13
C ASN A 150 11.73 -4.66 12.52
N LYS A 151 10.84 -3.89 11.85
CA LYS A 151 9.66 -4.40 11.17
C LYS A 151 9.46 -3.74 9.81
N VAL A 152 9.12 -4.52 8.80
CA VAL A 152 8.73 -4.06 7.47
C VAL A 152 7.34 -4.59 7.18
N MET A 153 6.42 -3.68 6.84
CA MET A 153 5.09 -4.02 6.34
C MET A 153 5.01 -3.76 4.84
N PHE A 154 4.38 -4.66 4.09
CA PHE A 154 4.29 -4.56 2.63
C PHE A 154 2.95 -5.11 2.09
N ASP A 155 2.72 -4.90 0.80
CA ASP A 155 1.69 -5.61 0.04
C ASP A 155 2.13 -7.06 -0.28
N PHE A 156 1.19 -7.91 -0.71
CA PHE A 156 1.46 -9.32 -0.99
C PHE A 156 2.16 -9.56 -2.35
N GLU A 157 2.97 -8.62 -2.82
CA GLU A 157 3.67 -8.76 -4.09
C GLU A 157 4.93 -9.63 -3.96
N ARG A 158 4.90 -10.80 -4.62
CA ARG A 158 5.97 -11.82 -4.52
C ARG A 158 7.38 -11.28 -4.80
N ALA A 159 7.54 -10.41 -5.79
CA ALA A 159 8.84 -9.84 -6.13
C ALA A 159 9.38 -8.92 -5.04
N LEU A 160 8.49 -8.11 -4.43
CA LEU A 160 8.82 -7.24 -3.32
C LEU A 160 9.16 -8.06 -2.06
N ILE A 161 8.33 -9.04 -1.70
CA ILE A 161 8.55 -9.93 -0.55
C ILE A 161 9.93 -10.58 -0.63
N LYS A 162 10.26 -11.19 -1.78
CA LYS A 162 11.55 -11.84 -1.98
C LYS A 162 12.73 -10.87 -1.84
N THR A 163 12.56 -9.65 -2.35
CA THR A 163 13.61 -8.62 -2.29
C THR A 163 13.83 -8.16 -0.85
N ILE A 164 12.75 -7.85 -0.12
CA ILE A 164 12.81 -7.43 1.29
C ILE A 164 13.43 -8.54 2.15
N ALA A 165 13.05 -9.79 1.95
CA ALA A 165 13.62 -10.91 2.68
C ALA A 165 15.14 -11.04 2.49
N SER A 166 15.63 -10.72 1.29
CA SER A 166 17.07 -10.69 1.01
C SER A 166 17.79 -9.49 1.63
N TYR A 167 17.16 -8.31 1.67
CA TYR A 167 17.77 -7.08 2.19
C TYR A 167 17.74 -7.00 3.72
N PHE A 168 16.67 -7.51 4.32
CA PHE A 168 16.40 -7.41 5.75
C PHE A 168 16.13 -8.79 6.36
N PRO A 169 17.12 -9.71 6.35
CA PRO A 169 16.90 -11.11 6.74
C PRO A 169 16.57 -11.28 8.24
N ASN A 170 16.98 -10.33 9.08
CA ASN A 170 16.76 -10.37 10.54
C ASN A 170 15.60 -9.47 11.00
N THR A 171 14.80 -8.99 10.07
CA THR A 171 13.71 -8.04 10.33
C THR A 171 12.38 -8.78 10.31
N GLN A 172 11.44 -8.36 11.16
CA GLN A 172 10.09 -8.91 11.13
C GLN A 172 9.37 -8.45 9.86
N HIS A 173 8.94 -9.39 9.03
CA HIS A 173 8.15 -9.12 7.83
C HIS A 173 6.69 -9.43 8.08
N SER A 174 5.80 -8.58 7.56
CA SER A 174 4.36 -8.77 7.70
C SER A 174 3.63 -8.11 6.53
N GLY A 175 2.71 -8.83 5.92
CA GLY A 175 1.75 -8.25 5.01
C GLY A 175 0.74 -7.38 5.74
N CYS A 176 0.18 -6.40 5.04
CA CYS A 176 -0.88 -5.57 5.59
C CYS A 176 -2.22 -6.34 5.64
N PHE A 177 -2.93 -6.25 6.77
CA PHE A 177 -4.27 -6.85 6.94
C PHE A 177 -5.30 -6.33 5.94
N PHE A 178 -5.26 -5.03 5.61
CA PHE A 178 -6.14 -4.46 4.59
C PHE A 178 -5.89 -5.13 3.22
N HIS A 179 -4.62 -5.20 2.80
CA HIS A 179 -4.24 -5.85 1.55
C HIS A 179 -4.60 -7.34 1.53
N TYR A 180 -4.49 -8.02 2.67
CA TYR A 180 -4.95 -9.40 2.83
C TYR A 180 -6.46 -9.51 2.55
N THR A 181 -7.29 -8.69 3.19
CA THR A 181 -8.75 -8.70 2.96
C THR A 181 -9.12 -8.33 1.53
N GLN A 182 -8.37 -7.39 0.93
CA GLN A 182 -8.53 -6.98 -0.45
C GLN A 182 -8.18 -8.11 -1.44
N CYS A 183 -7.13 -8.89 -1.17
CA CYS A 183 -6.78 -10.08 -1.96
C CYS A 183 -7.92 -11.11 -1.93
N LEU A 184 -8.46 -11.39 -0.75
CA LEU A 184 -9.60 -12.31 -0.60
C LEU A 184 -10.85 -11.80 -1.34
N TYR A 185 -11.17 -10.51 -1.20
CA TYR A 185 -12.29 -9.92 -1.91
C TYR A 185 -12.11 -9.96 -3.44
N ARG A 186 -10.92 -9.66 -3.95
CA ARG A 186 -10.64 -9.81 -5.39
C ARG A 186 -10.83 -11.25 -5.87
N HIS A 187 -10.50 -12.24 -5.03
CA HIS A 187 -10.76 -13.63 -5.37
C HIS A 187 -12.26 -13.94 -5.42
N ILE A 188 -13.04 -13.48 -4.44
CA ILE A 188 -14.51 -13.56 -4.46
C ILE A 188 -15.07 -12.94 -5.76
N GLN A 189 -14.56 -11.78 -6.17
CA GLN A 189 -14.95 -11.14 -7.42
C GLN A 189 -14.62 -12.00 -8.65
N SER A 190 -13.44 -12.63 -8.67
CA SER A 190 -13.01 -13.50 -9.78
C SER A 190 -13.85 -14.76 -9.92
N LEU A 191 -14.48 -15.22 -8.83
CA LEU A 191 -15.43 -16.33 -8.82
C LEU A 191 -16.84 -15.91 -9.28
N GLY A 192 -17.06 -14.62 -9.62
CA GLY A 192 -18.38 -14.10 -9.99
C GLY A 192 -19.31 -13.87 -8.78
N LEU A 193 -18.80 -13.99 -7.55
CA LEU A 193 -19.60 -13.97 -6.33
C LEU A 193 -19.88 -12.55 -5.80
N SER A 194 -19.48 -11.49 -6.52
CA SER A 194 -19.61 -10.10 -6.06
C SER A 194 -21.05 -9.71 -5.68
N THR A 195 -22.01 -9.99 -6.55
CA THR A 195 -23.43 -9.67 -6.33
C THR A 195 -23.97 -10.45 -5.12
N PHE A 196 -23.57 -11.72 -5.01
CA PHE A 196 -23.99 -12.59 -3.93
C PHE A 196 -23.43 -12.13 -2.58
N TYR A 197 -22.13 -11.80 -2.53
CA TYR A 197 -21.47 -11.22 -1.37
C TYR A 197 -22.09 -9.88 -0.93
N ASN A 198 -22.54 -9.04 -1.87
CA ASN A 198 -23.13 -7.75 -1.53
C ASN A 198 -24.58 -7.84 -1.03
N ASN A 199 -25.36 -8.80 -1.54
CA ASN A 199 -26.79 -8.88 -1.31
C ASN A 199 -27.22 -9.97 -0.30
N ASN A 200 -26.34 -10.90 0.05
CA ASN A 200 -26.61 -11.94 1.04
C ASN A 200 -25.73 -11.75 2.30
N GLU A 201 -26.37 -11.44 3.42
CA GLU A 201 -25.67 -11.13 4.68
C GLU A 201 -24.96 -12.34 5.29
N GLU A 202 -25.60 -13.51 5.28
CA GLU A 202 -25.05 -14.75 5.84
C GLU A 202 -23.78 -15.16 5.08
N MET A 203 -23.83 -15.14 3.75
CA MET A 203 -22.69 -15.48 2.90
C MET A 203 -21.55 -14.47 3.06
N ARG A 204 -21.90 -13.19 3.17
CA ARG A 204 -20.95 -12.12 3.47
C ARG A 204 -20.28 -12.34 4.81
N LEU A 205 -21.01 -12.80 5.82
CA LEU A 205 -20.48 -13.12 7.14
C LEU A 205 -19.52 -14.31 7.07
N SER A 206 -19.85 -15.39 6.36
CA SER A 206 -18.96 -16.54 6.16
C SER A 206 -17.63 -16.14 5.51
N CYS A 207 -17.68 -15.31 4.46
CA CYS A 207 -16.46 -14.75 3.87
C CYS A 207 -15.66 -13.89 4.87
N ARG A 208 -16.34 -13.10 5.71
CA ARG A 208 -15.68 -12.26 6.72
C ARG A 208 -15.06 -13.06 7.87
N HIS A 209 -15.62 -14.22 8.24
CA HIS A 209 -14.99 -15.11 9.21
C HIS A 209 -13.61 -15.57 8.73
N VAL A 210 -13.51 -16.00 7.46
CA VAL A 210 -12.22 -16.33 6.83
C VAL A 210 -11.29 -15.11 6.83
N MET A 211 -11.80 -13.92 6.46
CA MET A 211 -11.02 -12.67 6.50
C MET A 211 -10.58 -12.25 7.91
N ALA A 212 -11.19 -12.79 8.97
CA ALA A 212 -10.88 -12.46 10.36
C ALA A 212 -9.86 -13.42 10.99
N LEU A 213 -9.58 -14.58 10.39
CA LEU A 213 -8.59 -15.56 10.86
C LEU A 213 -7.22 -14.97 11.23
N PRO A 214 -6.65 -13.97 10.50
CA PRO A 214 -5.40 -13.34 10.90
C PRO A 214 -5.37 -12.72 12.30
N LEU A 215 -6.54 -12.43 12.86
CA LEU A 215 -6.70 -11.76 14.15
C LEU A 215 -6.62 -12.74 15.32
N LEU A 216 -6.74 -14.04 15.06
CA LEU A 216 -6.63 -15.09 16.07
C LEU A 216 -5.16 -15.39 16.39
N PRO A 217 -4.85 -15.83 17.63
CA PRO A 217 -3.59 -16.48 17.93
C PRO A 217 -3.30 -17.58 16.90
N VAL A 218 -2.02 -17.77 16.54
CA VAL A 218 -1.63 -18.65 15.42
C VAL A 218 -2.11 -20.08 15.66
N GLU A 219 -2.06 -20.52 16.91
CA GLU A 219 -2.54 -21.82 17.40
C GLU A 219 -4.04 -22.05 17.18
N ASP A 220 -4.84 -20.98 17.15
CA ASP A 220 -6.30 -21.04 17.02
C ASP A 220 -6.76 -20.92 15.56
N VAL A 221 -5.88 -20.54 14.62
CA VAL A 221 -6.25 -20.32 13.22
C VAL A 221 -6.72 -21.61 12.55
N GLN A 222 -5.98 -22.71 12.72
CA GLN A 222 -6.30 -23.99 12.10
C GLN A 222 -7.62 -24.58 12.66
N PRO A 223 -7.82 -24.70 13.99
CA PRO A 223 -9.09 -25.16 14.54
C PRO A 223 -10.30 -24.30 14.12
N ALA A 224 -10.12 -22.98 14.09
CA ALA A 224 -11.17 -22.07 13.65
C ALA A 224 -11.53 -22.29 12.17
N PHE A 225 -10.53 -22.47 11.30
CA PHE A 225 -10.79 -22.73 9.88
C PHE A 225 -11.51 -24.07 9.65
N GLU A 226 -11.14 -25.11 10.39
CA GLU A 226 -11.82 -26.41 10.36
C GLU A 226 -13.29 -26.32 10.77
N THR A 227 -13.62 -25.50 11.77
CA THR A 227 -15.03 -25.25 12.13
C THR A 227 -15.78 -24.53 11.00
N LEU A 228 -15.14 -23.55 10.35
CA LEU A 228 -15.77 -22.78 9.28
C LEU A 228 -16.03 -23.61 8.02
N ILE A 229 -15.19 -24.61 7.72
CA ILE A 229 -15.36 -25.44 6.52
C ILE A 229 -16.49 -26.47 6.66
N GLU A 230 -16.83 -26.90 7.88
CA GLU A 230 -17.96 -27.82 8.12
C GLU A 230 -19.32 -27.19 7.81
N GLU A 231 -19.44 -25.88 8.02
CA GLU A 231 -20.67 -25.11 7.80
C GLU A 231 -20.65 -24.32 6.47
N VAL A 232 -19.68 -24.58 5.59
CA VAL A 232 -19.51 -23.77 4.37
C VAL A 232 -20.66 -24.00 3.38
N PRO A 233 -21.33 -22.93 2.91
CA PRO A 233 -22.29 -23.06 1.83
C PRO A 233 -21.61 -23.50 0.53
N VAL A 234 -22.30 -24.32 -0.27
CA VAL A 234 -21.77 -24.90 -1.52
C VAL A 234 -21.25 -23.82 -2.47
N GLU A 235 -21.91 -22.67 -2.52
CA GLU A 235 -21.52 -21.52 -3.35
C GLU A 235 -20.18 -20.90 -2.95
N LEU A 236 -19.77 -21.04 -1.69
CA LEU A 236 -18.51 -20.52 -1.15
C LEU A 236 -17.38 -21.56 -1.13
N GLN A 237 -17.67 -22.82 -1.44
CA GLN A 237 -16.67 -23.89 -1.42
C GLN A 237 -15.42 -23.56 -2.25
N PRO A 238 -15.51 -23.01 -3.49
CA PRO A 238 -14.32 -22.63 -4.26
C PRO A 238 -13.47 -21.55 -3.57
N PHE A 239 -14.10 -20.64 -2.82
CA PHE A 239 -13.40 -19.60 -2.05
C PHE A 239 -12.65 -20.19 -0.85
N PHE A 240 -13.25 -21.14 -0.15
CA PHE A 240 -12.64 -21.84 0.99
C PHE A 240 -11.48 -22.75 0.55
N GLU A 241 -11.66 -23.50 -0.55
CA GLU A 241 -10.59 -24.31 -1.14
C GLU A 241 -9.40 -23.45 -1.54
N TYR A 242 -9.64 -22.30 -2.19
CA TYR A 242 -8.58 -21.33 -2.48
C TYR A 242 -7.88 -20.85 -1.20
N PHE A 243 -8.65 -20.53 -0.16
CA PHE A 243 -8.09 -20.05 1.10
C PHE A 243 -7.17 -21.09 1.74
N GLU A 244 -7.63 -22.33 1.83
CA GLU A 244 -6.86 -23.43 2.37
C GLU A 244 -5.59 -23.68 1.55
N ASP A 245 -5.72 -23.82 0.22
CA ASP A 245 -4.62 -24.19 -0.66
C ASP A 245 -3.56 -23.12 -0.83
N TRP A 246 -3.95 -21.86 -0.66
CA TRP A 246 -3.04 -20.73 -0.79
C TRP A 246 -2.61 -20.18 0.56
N TRP A 247 -3.53 -19.66 1.36
CA TRP A 247 -3.20 -18.93 2.59
C TRP A 247 -2.79 -19.84 3.73
N MET A 248 -3.47 -20.98 3.91
CA MET A 248 -3.13 -21.92 4.99
C MET A 248 -1.89 -22.76 4.64
N LYS A 249 -1.80 -23.28 3.40
CA LYS A 249 -0.74 -24.23 3.00
C LYS A 249 0.53 -23.58 2.43
N LYS A 250 0.43 -22.45 1.69
CA LYS A 250 1.57 -21.90 0.92
C LYS A 250 2.15 -20.61 1.48
N VAL A 251 1.32 -19.72 2.03
CA VAL A 251 1.79 -18.44 2.58
C VAL A 251 2.16 -18.61 4.05
N PRO A 252 3.42 -18.33 4.47
CA PRO A 252 3.81 -18.42 5.87
C PRO A 252 2.94 -17.55 6.78
N PHE A 253 2.47 -18.09 7.91
CA PHE A 253 1.61 -17.36 8.86
C PHE A 253 2.21 -16.03 9.31
N CYS A 254 3.54 -15.93 9.47
CA CYS A 254 4.18 -14.66 9.86
C CYS A 254 3.94 -13.52 8.87
N LEU A 255 3.60 -13.82 7.61
CA LEU A 255 3.30 -12.82 6.60
C LEU A 255 1.86 -12.34 6.62
N TRP A 256 0.92 -13.07 7.20
CA TRP A 256 -0.51 -12.72 7.09
C TRP A 256 -1.29 -12.78 8.38
N ASN A 257 -0.82 -13.50 9.41
CA ASN A 257 -1.36 -13.42 10.75
C ASN A 257 -0.85 -12.14 11.44
N VAL A 258 -1.79 -11.36 11.98
CA VAL A 258 -1.52 -10.03 12.55
C VAL A 258 -1.95 -9.91 14.01
N SER A 259 -2.35 -11.03 14.65
CA SER A 259 -2.86 -11.07 16.03
C SER A 259 -1.96 -10.34 17.03
N ASN A 260 -0.65 -10.57 16.92
CA ASN A 260 0.38 -10.02 17.80
C ASN A 260 0.91 -8.64 17.37
N LEU A 261 0.33 -8.01 16.35
CA LEU A 261 0.83 -6.75 15.79
C LEU A 261 0.06 -5.56 16.35
N LYS A 262 0.77 -4.56 16.89
CA LYS A 262 0.16 -3.28 17.30
C LYS A 262 -0.41 -2.49 16.12
N VAL A 263 0.29 -2.52 14.99
CA VAL A 263 -0.13 -1.91 13.73
C VAL A 263 -0.38 -3.03 12.72
N LYS A 264 -1.65 -3.15 12.32
CA LYS A 264 -2.18 -4.25 11.49
C LYS A 264 -2.51 -3.82 10.05
N THR A 265 -2.86 -2.54 9.86
CA THR A 265 -3.21 -1.98 8.55
C THR A 265 -2.23 -0.89 8.13
N ASN A 266 -2.16 -0.64 6.83
CA ASN A 266 -1.46 0.48 6.22
C ASN A 266 -2.43 1.48 5.57
N ASN A 267 -3.71 1.56 6.01
CA ASN A 267 -4.69 2.48 5.40
C ASN A 267 -4.22 3.95 5.32
N ASN A 268 -3.33 4.37 6.23
CA ASN A 268 -2.75 5.72 6.25
C ASN A 268 -1.62 5.91 5.22
N VAL A 269 -1.21 4.85 4.54
CA VAL A 269 -0.19 4.83 3.47
C VAL A 269 -0.87 4.94 2.10
N GLU A 270 -2.12 4.51 1.98
CA GLU A 270 -2.84 4.45 0.71
C GLU A 270 -3.20 5.85 0.19
N CYS A 271 -2.64 6.21 -0.95
CA CYS A 271 -3.14 7.32 -1.75
C CYS A 271 -4.46 6.90 -2.41
N LYS A 272 -5.58 7.05 -1.69
CA LYS A 272 -6.92 6.95 -2.30
C LYS A 272 -7.14 8.17 -3.20
N ALA A 273 -6.97 7.98 -4.52
CA ALA A 273 -7.34 8.96 -5.55
C ALA A 273 -8.86 8.98 -5.78
#